data_AF-A0A966VYT5-F1
#
_entry.id   AF-A0A966VYT5-F1
#
_cell.length_a   1.000
_cell.length_b   1.000
_cell.length_c   1.000
_cell.angle_alpha   90.00
_cell.angle_beta   90.00
_cell.angle_gamma   90.00
#
_symmetry.space_group_name_H-M   'P 1'
#
loop_
_entity.id
_entity.type
_entity.pdbx_description
1 polymer ?
#
loop_
_entity_poly.entity_id
_entity_poly.type
_entity_poly.pdbx_seq_one_letter_code
_entity_poly.pdbx_strand_id
1 'polypeptide(L)'
;MAAAQAKPVAAKPLTEAQKAAIAAARAANPAVRPHAAQAAAKPGGKKSMVVKTQWADGVEEAGDGKPVRCDFCGTKVPFGAAQCPDCGTAVKAPALVEEKPNWFRRVGAALVIILALVAAWRWGEYYLSVRPKRGADGKPAVEGVTILSQKLDKQPGTALMFVRGTVTNHSDVPYFGVKVECDLLDKNGVSLGKFSDTRMVLDPHKLFPFNIALLDPDAVRYTNLTVSAQR
;
A
#
# COMPACT_ATOMS: atom_id res chain seq x y z
N MET A 1 5.98 52.56 23.64
CA MET A 1 6.53 51.18 23.67
C MET A 1 7.53 51.07 22.53
N ALA A 2 8.82 51.02 22.84
CA ALA A 2 9.91 51.05 21.86
C ALA A 2 10.18 49.63 21.33
N ALA A 3 10.20 49.48 20.00
CA ALA A 3 10.50 48.22 19.32
C ALA A 3 12.03 48.01 19.27
N ALA A 4 12.51 46.92 19.88
CA ALA A 4 13.89 46.50 19.79
C ALA A 4 14.13 45.79 18.45
N GLN A 5 14.94 46.39 17.59
CA GLN A 5 15.41 45.79 16.34
C GLN A 5 16.54 44.79 16.64
N ALA A 6 16.35 43.52 16.28
CA ALA A 6 17.39 42.49 16.36
C ALA A 6 18.39 42.65 15.20
N LYS A 7 19.69 42.76 15.55
CA LYS A 7 20.79 42.80 14.58
C LYS A 7 20.94 41.45 13.86
N PRO A 8 21.19 41.42 12.54
CA PRO A 8 21.48 40.20 11.81
C PRO A 8 22.87 39.66 12.20
N VAL A 9 22.93 38.41 12.61
CA VAL A 9 24.19 37.69 12.87
C VAL A 9 24.76 37.23 11.54
N ALA A 10 25.91 37.78 11.15
CA ALA A 10 26.65 37.36 9.97
C ALA A 10 27.12 35.91 10.12
N ALA A 11 26.70 35.03 9.20
CA ALA A 11 27.13 33.64 9.15
C ALA A 11 28.65 33.58 8.89
N LYS A 12 29.39 32.86 9.75
CA LYS A 12 30.82 32.64 9.59
C LYS A 12 31.10 31.88 8.28
N PRO A 13 32.10 32.28 7.48
CA PRO A 13 32.48 31.55 6.28
C PRO A 13 33.02 30.16 6.63
N LEU A 14 32.61 29.14 5.87
CA LEU A 14 33.10 27.77 6.05
C LEU A 14 34.62 27.70 5.85
N THR A 15 35.27 26.98 6.76
CA THR A 15 36.71 26.71 6.73
C THR A 15 37.09 25.82 5.55
N GLU A 16 38.34 25.89 5.08
CA GLU A 16 38.82 25.07 3.96
C GLU A 16 38.73 23.56 4.25
N ALA A 17 38.93 23.16 5.51
CA ALA A 17 38.76 21.77 5.94
C ALA A 17 37.32 21.28 5.74
N GLN A 18 36.31 22.13 6.01
CA GLN A 18 34.90 21.79 5.76
C GLN A 18 34.60 21.72 4.26
N LYS A 19 35.20 22.59 3.44
CA LYS A 19 35.07 22.52 1.98
C LYS A 19 35.68 21.24 1.40
N ALA A 20 36.85 20.82 1.90
CA ALA A 20 37.49 19.58 1.50
C ALA A 20 36.69 18.33 1.92
N ALA A 21 36.12 18.33 3.13
CA ALA A 21 35.26 17.23 3.59
C ALA A 21 33.98 17.08 2.75
N ILE A 22 33.35 18.19 2.37
CA ILE A 22 32.17 18.18 1.50
C ILE A 22 32.52 17.70 0.08
N ALA A 23 33.71 18.05 -0.44
CA ALA A 23 34.19 17.56 -1.74
C ALA A 23 34.48 16.05 -1.72
N ALA A 24 35.11 15.54 -0.66
CA ALA A 24 35.37 14.11 -0.48
C ALA A 24 34.07 13.30 -0.34
N ALA A 25 33.09 13.81 0.40
CA ALA A 25 31.78 13.17 0.55
C ALA A 25 30.99 13.08 -0.77
N ARG A 26 31.15 14.06 -1.67
CA ARG A 26 30.55 14.02 -3.01
C ARG A 26 31.23 13.01 -3.94
N ALA A 27 32.56 12.85 -3.83
CA ALA A 27 33.29 11.87 -4.62
C ALA A 27 32.99 10.41 -4.23
N ALA A 28 32.63 10.17 -2.96
CA ALA A 28 32.33 8.84 -2.43
C ALA A 28 30.89 8.35 -2.72
N ASN A 29 30.00 9.19 -3.27
CA ASN A 29 28.60 8.86 -3.45
C ASN A 29 28.33 8.43 -4.92
N PRO A 30 28.06 7.14 -5.22
CA PRO A 30 27.94 6.62 -6.59
C PRO A 30 26.65 7.03 -7.32
N ALA A 31 25.79 7.84 -6.68
CA ALA A 31 24.44 8.14 -7.14
C ALA A 31 24.33 9.30 -8.15
N VAL A 32 25.44 9.91 -8.60
CA VAL A 32 25.40 10.96 -9.62
C VAL A 32 26.40 10.65 -10.73
N ARG A 33 26.07 9.66 -11.56
CA ARG A 33 26.60 9.60 -12.93
C ARG A 33 25.58 10.24 -13.87
N PRO A 34 25.92 11.30 -14.62
CA PRO A 34 25.07 11.79 -15.67
C PRO A 34 24.92 10.71 -16.75
N HIS A 35 23.70 10.54 -17.24
CA HIS A 35 23.35 9.69 -18.37
C HIS A 35 24.03 10.17 -19.66
N ALA A 36 25.28 9.78 -19.88
CA ALA A 36 25.92 9.83 -21.18
C ALA A 36 27.00 8.74 -21.23
N ALA A 37 26.97 7.92 -22.29
CA ALA A 37 27.84 6.79 -22.60
C ALA A 37 27.52 5.45 -21.89
N GLN A 38 26.50 4.76 -22.38
CA GLN A 38 26.57 3.30 -22.51
C GLN A 38 26.58 2.96 -23.99
N ALA A 39 27.79 2.77 -24.52
CA ALA A 39 28.04 2.21 -25.84
C ALA A 39 28.15 0.67 -25.73
N ALA A 40 27.35 0.00 -26.56
CA ALA A 40 27.60 -1.29 -27.20
C ALA A 40 28.09 -2.48 -26.33
N ALA A 41 27.13 -3.30 -25.89
CA ALA A 41 27.34 -4.73 -25.68
C ALA A 41 26.16 -5.53 -26.25
N LYS A 42 26.49 -6.54 -27.07
CA LYS A 42 25.62 -7.39 -27.91
C LYS A 42 24.43 -8.03 -27.15
N PRO A 43 23.23 -8.15 -27.77
CA PRO A 43 22.15 -8.95 -27.19
C PRO A 43 22.32 -10.42 -27.58
N GLY A 44 22.73 -11.25 -26.62
CA GLY A 44 22.55 -12.70 -26.67
C GLY A 44 21.08 -13.04 -26.46
N GLY A 45 20.52 -13.85 -27.37
CA GLY A 45 19.11 -14.15 -27.50
C GLY A 45 18.43 -14.61 -26.21
N LYS A 46 17.46 -13.81 -25.74
CA LYS A 46 16.43 -14.24 -24.80
C LYS A 46 15.09 -14.18 -25.53
N LYS A 47 14.43 -15.33 -25.63
CA LYS A 47 13.11 -15.50 -26.24
C LYS A 47 12.14 -14.53 -25.55
N SER A 48 11.61 -13.58 -26.31
CA SER A 48 10.51 -12.73 -25.87
C SER A 48 9.26 -13.61 -25.73
N MET A 49 8.91 -13.95 -24.50
CA MET A 49 7.52 -14.33 -24.22
C MET A 49 6.69 -13.06 -24.38
N VAL A 50 6.06 -12.94 -25.55
CA VAL A 50 4.93 -12.05 -25.79
C VAL A 50 3.81 -12.51 -24.85
N VAL A 51 3.75 -11.93 -23.66
CA VAL A 51 2.54 -11.96 -22.83
C VAL A 51 1.54 -11.09 -23.57
N LYS A 52 0.72 -11.73 -24.41
CA LYS A 52 -0.50 -11.13 -24.96
C LYS A 52 -1.43 -10.91 -23.77
N THR A 53 -1.38 -9.72 -23.19
CA THR A 53 -2.45 -9.20 -22.33
C THR A 53 -3.68 -9.04 -23.20
N GLN A 54 -4.49 -10.09 -23.29
CA GLN A 54 -5.82 -10.05 -23.86
C GLN A 54 -6.79 -9.62 -22.76
N TRP A 55 -6.79 -8.32 -22.46
CA TRP A 55 -7.92 -7.65 -21.84
C TRP A 55 -8.58 -6.86 -22.97
N ALA A 56 -9.39 -7.57 -23.76
CA ALA A 56 -10.33 -6.96 -24.68
C ALA A 56 -11.70 -7.22 -24.08
N ASP A 57 -12.40 -6.13 -23.78
CA ASP A 57 -13.79 -6.13 -23.36
C ASP A 57 -14.62 -6.98 -24.33
N GLY A 58 -15.31 -7.98 -23.77
CA GLY A 58 -16.13 -8.91 -24.51
C GLY A 58 -17.35 -8.22 -25.09
N VAL A 59 -17.26 -7.76 -26.33
CA VAL A 59 -18.39 -7.79 -27.25
C VAL A 59 -18.47 -9.22 -27.76
N GLU A 60 -19.58 -9.89 -27.47
CA GLU A 60 -19.88 -11.25 -27.94
C GLU A 60 -20.02 -11.24 -29.48
N GLU A 61 -18.88 -11.34 -30.16
CA GLU A 61 -18.83 -11.68 -31.58
C GLU A 61 -19.26 -13.15 -31.72
N ALA A 62 -20.39 -13.34 -32.39
CA ALA A 62 -20.95 -14.63 -32.70
C ALA A 62 -20.00 -15.46 -33.57
N GLY A 63 -19.44 -16.52 -32.98
CA GLY A 63 -19.18 -17.79 -33.68
C GLY A 63 -18.06 -17.80 -34.74
N ASP A 64 -16.83 -17.49 -34.35
CA ASP A 64 -15.64 -17.92 -35.11
C ASP A 64 -15.40 -19.45 -34.94
N GLY A 65 -16.30 -20.24 -35.49
CA GLY A 65 -16.08 -21.67 -35.66
C GLY A 65 -14.94 -21.91 -36.64
N LYS A 66 -13.93 -22.69 -36.24
CA LYS A 66 -12.76 -22.98 -37.10
C LYS A 66 -13.23 -23.52 -38.46
N PRO A 67 -12.70 -23.01 -39.59
CA PRO A 67 -13.10 -23.46 -40.92
C PRO A 67 -12.75 -24.94 -41.09
N VAL A 68 -13.76 -25.75 -41.42
CA VAL A 68 -13.60 -27.18 -41.69
C VAL A 68 -13.12 -27.34 -43.12
N ARG A 69 -12.13 -28.21 -43.35
CA ARG A 69 -11.69 -28.54 -44.72
C ARG A 69 -12.57 -29.65 -45.28
N CYS A 70 -12.93 -29.55 -46.55
CA CYS A 70 -13.61 -30.63 -47.25
C CYS A 70 -12.66 -31.83 -47.38
N ASP A 71 -13.14 -33.02 -47.02
CA ASP A 71 -12.36 -34.27 -47.11
C ASP A 71 -12.05 -34.70 -48.55
N PHE A 72 -12.80 -34.17 -49.53
CA PHE A 72 -12.69 -34.57 -50.93
C PHE A 72 -11.77 -33.64 -51.75
N CYS A 73 -11.99 -32.32 -51.67
CA CYS A 73 -11.23 -31.34 -52.46
C CYS A 73 -10.22 -30.52 -51.62
N GLY A 74 -10.28 -30.62 -50.29
CA GLY A 74 -9.38 -29.88 -49.39
C GLY A 74 -9.70 -28.39 -49.23
N THR A 75 -10.68 -27.82 -49.95
CA THR A 75 -11.03 -26.41 -49.79
C THR A 75 -11.66 -26.13 -48.43
N LYS A 76 -11.45 -24.92 -47.92
CA LYS A 76 -12.02 -24.45 -46.65
C LYS A 76 -13.50 -24.13 -46.85
N VAL A 77 -14.36 -24.79 -46.08
CA VAL A 77 -15.81 -24.59 -46.13
C VAL A 77 -16.21 -23.60 -45.02
N PRO A 78 -17.03 -22.57 -45.33
CA PRO A 78 -17.51 -21.63 -44.32
C PRO A 78 -18.36 -22.34 -43.28
N PHE A 79 -18.32 -21.84 -42.04
CA PHE A 79 -19.03 -22.44 -40.92
C PHE A 79 -20.54 -22.43 -41.16
N GLY A 80 -21.20 -23.59 -41.02
CA GLY A 80 -22.66 -23.74 -41.22
C GLY A 80 -23.11 -24.15 -42.63
N ALA A 81 -22.22 -24.23 -43.63
CA ALA A 81 -22.58 -24.76 -44.94
C ALA A 81 -22.64 -26.30 -44.93
N ALA A 82 -23.76 -26.87 -45.38
CA ALA A 82 -23.95 -28.33 -45.44
C ALA A 82 -23.25 -29.00 -46.65
N GLN A 83 -22.82 -28.22 -47.64
CA GLN A 83 -22.18 -28.71 -48.86
C GLN A 83 -20.98 -27.84 -49.23
N CYS A 84 -19.95 -28.45 -49.81
CA CYS A 84 -18.79 -27.72 -50.32
C CYS A 84 -19.16 -26.95 -51.60
N PRO A 85 -18.84 -25.65 -51.71
CA PRO A 85 -19.18 -24.85 -52.89
C PRO A 85 -18.43 -25.28 -54.16
N ASP A 86 -17.25 -25.90 -54.03
CA ASP A 86 -16.42 -26.26 -55.19
C ASP A 86 -16.75 -27.65 -55.76
N CYS A 87 -17.04 -28.63 -54.91
CA CYS A 87 -17.24 -30.01 -55.34
C CYS A 87 -18.63 -30.58 -55.01
N GLY A 88 -19.49 -29.83 -54.31
CA GLY A 88 -20.85 -30.24 -53.98
C GLY A 88 -20.95 -31.37 -52.95
N THR A 89 -19.84 -31.90 -52.43
CA THR A 89 -19.89 -32.98 -51.44
C THR A 89 -20.47 -32.48 -50.13
N ALA A 90 -21.39 -33.25 -49.55
CA ALA A 90 -21.97 -32.96 -48.24
C ALA A 90 -20.87 -32.97 -47.17
N VAL A 91 -20.70 -31.85 -46.48
CA VAL A 91 -19.77 -31.75 -45.36
C VAL A 91 -20.56 -31.92 -44.09
N LYS A 92 -20.17 -32.88 -43.27
CA LYS A 92 -20.78 -33.11 -41.97
C LYS A 92 -20.43 -31.93 -41.06
N ALA A 93 -21.31 -30.94 -40.99
CA ALA A 93 -21.12 -29.79 -40.13
C ALA A 93 -20.87 -30.28 -38.70
N PRO A 94 -19.82 -29.78 -38.01
CA PRO A 94 -19.61 -30.12 -36.62
C PRO A 94 -20.81 -29.60 -35.85
N ALA A 95 -21.57 -30.52 -35.23
CA ALA A 95 -22.67 -30.16 -34.35
C ALA A 95 -22.14 -29.15 -33.33
N LEU A 96 -22.87 -28.04 -33.15
CA LEU A 96 -22.57 -27.05 -32.13
C LEU A 96 -22.39 -27.81 -30.83
N VAL A 97 -21.15 -27.87 -30.36
CA VAL A 97 -20.83 -28.54 -29.11
C VAL A 97 -21.46 -27.66 -28.04
N GLU A 98 -22.62 -28.07 -27.52
CA GLU A 98 -23.16 -27.49 -26.31
C GLU A 98 -22.08 -27.64 -25.23
N GLU A 99 -21.38 -26.55 -24.94
CA GLU A 99 -20.42 -26.50 -23.85
C GLU A 99 -21.21 -26.72 -22.56
N LYS A 100 -21.26 -27.97 -22.09
CA LYS A 100 -21.79 -28.30 -20.77
C LYS A 100 -21.05 -27.44 -19.76
N PRO A 101 -21.73 -26.55 -19.02
CA PRO A 101 -21.09 -25.62 -18.12
C PRO A 101 -20.25 -26.42 -17.12
N ASN A 102 -18.93 -26.24 -17.20
CA ASN A 102 -17.99 -26.97 -16.36
C ASN A 102 -18.31 -26.63 -14.89
N TRP A 103 -18.84 -27.61 -14.14
CA TRP A 103 -19.28 -27.41 -12.76
C TRP A 103 -18.17 -26.83 -11.87
N PHE A 104 -16.90 -27.13 -12.20
CA PHE A 104 -15.73 -26.53 -11.55
C PHE A 104 -15.67 -25.01 -11.69
N ARG A 105 -16.08 -24.42 -12.82
CA ARG A 105 -16.15 -22.96 -12.98
C ARG A 105 -17.21 -22.35 -12.07
N ARG A 106 -18.35 -23.01 -11.89
CA ARG A 106 -19.42 -22.54 -10.98
C ARG A 106 -18.98 -22.62 -9.52
N VAL A 107 -18.38 -23.74 -9.12
CA VAL A 107 -17.85 -23.90 -7.76
C VAL A 107 -16.72 -22.91 -7.48
N GLY A 108 -15.80 -22.73 -8.43
CA GLY A 108 -14.72 -21.76 -8.33
C GLY A 108 -15.25 -20.32 -8.19
N ALA A 109 -16.22 -19.92 -9.02
CA ALA A 109 -16.83 -18.59 -8.94
C ALA A 109 -17.54 -18.37 -7.59
N ALA A 110 -18.30 -19.35 -7.10
CA ALA A 110 -18.96 -19.26 -5.80
C ALA A 110 -17.95 -19.08 -4.65
N LEU A 111 -16.83 -19.80 -4.68
CA LEU A 111 -15.80 -19.74 -3.63
C LEU A 111 -15.13 -18.35 -3.60
N VAL A 112 -14.84 -17.76 -4.76
CA VAL A 112 -14.29 -16.40 -4.87
C VAL A 112 -15.26 -15.36 -4.29
N ILE A 113 -16.56 -15.48 -4.60
CA ILE A 113 -17.58 -14.57 -4.05
C ILE A 113 -17.64 -14.69 -2.52
N ILE A 114 -17.63 -15.90 -1.98
CA ILE A 114 -17.64 -16.13 -0.53
C ILE A 114 -16.41 -15.49 0.13
N LEU A 115 -15.21 -15.71 -0.42
CA LEU A 115 -13.99 -15.09 0.11
C LEU A 115 -14.05 -13.56 0.06
N ALA A 116 -14.59 -12.98 -1.01
CA ALA A 116 -14.78 -11.54 -1.14
C ALA A 116 -15.73 -10.98 -0.08
N LEU A 117 -16.86 -11.66 0.17
CA LEU A 117 -17.82 -11.27 1.21
C LEU A 117 -17.21 -11.36 2.62
N VAL A 118 -16.44 -12.41 2.90
CA VAL A 118 -15.75 -12.56 4.20
C VAL A 118 -14.70 -11.47 4.39
N ALA A 119 -13.92 -11.15 3.35
CA ALA A 119 -12.95 -10.06 3.39
C ALA A 119 -13.64 -8.70 3.63
N ALA A 120 -14.75 -8.43 2.92
CA ALA A 120 -15.53 -7.21 3.08
C ALA A 120 -16.14 -7.09 4.48
N TRP A 121 -16.67 -8.19 5.05
CA TRP A 121 -17.18 -8.19 6.42
C TRP A 121 -16.06 -7.88 7.42
N ARG A 122 -14.93 -8.60 7.37
CA ARG A 122 -13.82 -8.35 8.32
C ARG A 122 -13.29 -6.92 8.23
N TRP A 123 -13.23 -6.36 7.02
CA TRP A 123 -12.88 -4.95 6.85
C TRP A 123 -13.95 -4.02 7.42
N GLY A 124 -15.23 -4.32 7.21
CA GLY A 124 -16.35 -3.57 7.77
C GLY A 124 -16.29 -3.47 9.29
N GLU A 125 -16.04 -4.57 10.00
CA GLU A 125 -15.88 -4.55 11.46
C GLU A 125 -14.71 -3.69 11.92
N TYR A 126 -13.55 -3.81 11.24
CA TYR A 126 -12.39 -2.99 11.54
C TYR A 126 -12.71 -1.50 11.36
N TYR A 127 -13.34 -1.12 10.24
CA TYR A 127 -13.76 0.25 9.97
C TYR A 127 -14.78 0.78 10.97
N LEU A 128 -15.74 -0.04 11.39
CA LEU A 128 -16.75 0.35 12.38
C LEU A 128 -16.15 0.52 13.78
N SER A 129 -15.16 -0.29 14.15
CA SER A 129 -14.45 -0.16 15.44
C SER A 129 -13.63 1.13 15.57
N VAL A 130 -13.17 1.67 14.45
CA VAL A 130 -12.38 2.90 14.38
C VAL A 130 -13.27 4.16 14.39
N ARG A 131 -14.55 4.04 14.03
CA ARG A 131 -15.46 5.19 13.99
C ARG A 131 -15.75 5.70 15.41
N PRO A 132 -15.73 7.03 15.64
CA PRO A 132 -16.26 7.59 16.88
C PRO A 132 -17.74 7.21 17.01
N LYS A 133 -18.11 6.65 18.16
CA LYS A 133 -19.53 6.45 18.49
C LYS A 133 -20.18 7.82 18.59
N ARG A 134 -21.20 8.09 17.76
CA ARG A 134 -22.07 9.25 17.96
C ARG A 134 -23.01 8.98 19.13
N GLY A 135 -23.11 9.93 20.04
CA GLY A 135 -24.18 9.96 21.02
C GLY A 135 -25.54 10.22 20.36
N ALA A 136 -26.62 10.04 21.12
CA ALA A 136 -27.99 10.29 20.67
C ALA A 136 -28.18 11.73 20.11
N ASP A 137 -27.39 12.67 20.61
CA ASP A 137 -27.41 14.09 20.22
C ASP A 137 -26.65 14.40 18.92
N GLY A 138 -26.13 13.37 18.23
CA GLY A 138 -25.34 13.53 17.00
C GLY A 138 -23.90 14.00 17.20
N LYS A 139 -23.53 14.38 18.43
CA LYS A 139 -22.17 14.73 18.84
C LYS A 139 -21.33 13.47 19.13
N PRO A 140 -20.00 13.52 18.96
CA PRO A 140 -19.13 12.40 19.34
C PRO A 140 -19.26 12.12 20.85
N ALA A 141 -19.43 10.85 21.22
CA ALA A 141 -19.62 10.43 22.62
C ALA A 141 -18.40 10.75 23.52
N VAL A 142 -17.24 10.95 22.91
CA VAL A 142 -16.02 11.40 23.56
C VAL A 142 -15.48 12.56 22.74
N GLU A 143 -15.34 13.74 23.34
CA GLU A 143 -14.70 14.88 22.70
C GLU A 143 -13.19 14.86 22.94
N GLY A 144 -12.40 15.16 21.90
CA GLY A 144 -10.95 15.33 21.99
C GLY A 144 -10.13 14.19 21.38
N VAL A 145 -8.85 14.17 21.77
CA VAL A 145 -7.83 13.26 21.26
C VAL A 145 -7.61 12.13 22.27
N THR A 146 -7.78 10.88 21.84
CA THR A 146 -7.69 9.69 22.71
C THR A 146 -6.75 8.64 22.14
N ILE A 147 -6.17 7.82 23.01
CA ILE A 147 -5.37 6.66 22.62
C ILE A 147 -6.30 5.47 22.44
N LEU A 148 -6.31 4.86 21.26
CA LEU A 148 -7.12 3.68 20.93
C LEU A 148 -6.42 2.39 21.32
N SER A 149 -5.14 2.28 20.99
CA SER A 149 -4.37 1.06 21.19
C SER A 149 -2.91 1.40 21.44
N GLN A 150 -2.26 0.57 22.24
CA GLN A 150 -0.85 0.68 22.57
C GLN A 150 -0.28 -0.72 22.82
N LYS A 151 0.90 -0.97 22.26
CA LYS A 151 1.64 -2.22 22.44
C LYS A 151 3.14 -1.96 22.35
N LEU A 152 3.89 -2.74 23.12
CA LEU A 152 5.34 -2.78 23.03
C LEU A 152 5.72 -3.89 22.04
N ASP A 153 6.29 -3.51 20.90
CA ASP A 153 6.71 -4.44 19.85
C ASP A 153 8.23 -4.39 19.66
N LYS A 154 8.85 -5.56 19.49
CA LYS A 154 10.23 -5.65 19.00
C LYS A 154 10.23 -5.50 17.48
N GLN A 155 11.14 -4.70 16.94
CA GLN A 155 11.31 -4.63 15.50
C GLN A 155 12.00 -5.91 15.00
N PRO A 156 11.43 -6.62 14.00
CA PRO A 156 12.02 -7.84 13.49
C PRO A 156 13.40 -7.57 12.89
N GLY A 157 14.38 -8.38 13.27
CA GLY A 157 15.76 -8.26 12.80
C GLY A 157 16.60 -7.20 13.52
N THR A 158 16.06 -6.48 14.51
CA THR A 158 16.83 -5.55 15.34
C THR A 158 16.58 -5.80 16.83
N ALA A 159 17.48 -5.33 17.69
CA ALA A 159 17.31 -5.35 19.14
C ALA A 159 16.45 -4.18 19.66
N LEU A 160 15.93 -3.33 18.77
CA LEU A 160 15.17 -2.14 19.13
C LEU A 160 13.74 -2.51 19.49
N MET A 161 13.26 -1.97 20.62
CA MET A 161 11.85 -2.03 20.99
C MET A 161 11.16 -0.73 20.60
N PHE A 162 9.87 -0.80 20.35
CA PHE A 162 9.03 0.35 20.03
C PHE A 162 7.73 0.31 20.82
N VAL A 163 7.34 1.43 21.41
CA VAL A 163 5.95 1.63 21.82
C VAL A 163 5.18 2.08 20.59
N ARG A 164 4.32 1.20 20.09
CA ARG A 164 3.46 1.44 18.93
C ARG A 164 2.04 1.59 19.40
N GLY A 165 1.36 2.58 18.87
CA GLY A 165 -0.06 2.77 19.16
C GLY A 165 -0.74 3.64 18.15
N THR A 166 -2.02 3.86 18.38
CA THR A 166 -2.85 4.73 17.56
C THR A 166 -3.58 5.73 18.44
N VAL A 167 -3.48 6.99 18.05
CA VAL A 167 -4.26 8.09 18.61
C VAL A 167 -5.34 8.47 17.60
N THR A 168 -6.52 8.82 18.06
CA THR A 168 -7.62 9.30 17.20
C THR A 168 -8.13 10.64 17.68
N ASN A 169 -8.50 11.48 16.72
CA ASN A 169 -9.28 12.68 16.99
C ASN A 169 -10.76 12.33 16.83
N HIS A 170 -11.51 12.32 17.93
CA HIS A 170 -12.95 12.06 17.88
C HIS A 170 -13.79 13.31 17.59
N SER A 171 -13.16 14.49 17.55
CA SER A 171 -13.85 15.76 17.29
C SER A 171 -13.99 16.06 15.80
N ASP A 172 -14.92 16.96 15.48
CA ASP A 172 -15.13 17.50 14.12
C ASP A 172 -14.13 18.62 13.74
N VAL A 173 -13.18 18.95 14.63
CA VAL A 173 -12.22 20.05 14.46
C VAL A 173 -10.79 19.47 14.43
N PRO A 174 -9.88 19.97 13.58
CA PRO A 174 -8.49 19.53 13.60
C PRO A 174 -7.81 19.90 14.92
N TYR A 175 -6.84 19.10 15.35
CA TYR A 175 -5.92 19.42 16.44
C TYR A 175 -4.51 19.64 15.88
N PHE A 176 -3.77 20.56 16.50
CA PHE A 176 -2.40 20.89 16.16
C PHE A 176 -1.43 20.44 17.25
N GLY A 177 -0.20 20.11 16.86
CA GLY A 177 0.88 19.75 17.79
C GLY A 177 0.52 18.58 18.70
N VAL A 178 -0.16 17.55 18.17
CA VAL A 178 -0.50 16.35 18.94
C VAL A 178 0.77 15.63 19.32
N LYS A 179 1.09 15.61 20.62
CA LYS A 179 2.29 15.02 21.19
C LYS A 179 1.89 13.89 22.14
N VAL A 180 2.42 12.71 21.86
CA VAL A 180 2.29 11.53 22.73
C VAL A 180 3.59 11.41 23.50
N GLU A 181 3.51 11.40 24.83
CA GLU A 181 4.66 11.23 25.72
C GLU A 181 4.50 9.94 26.53
N CYS A 182 5.59 9.23 26.77
CA CYS A 182 5.64 8.12 27.72
C CYS A 182 6.94 8.12 28.51
N ASP A 183 6.86 7.63 29.75
CA ASP A 183 8.02 7.40 30.59
C ASP A 183 8.51 5.96 30.38
N LEU A 184 9.78 5.79 30.03
CA LEU A 184 10.38 4.45 29.90
C LEU A 184 10.94 3.97 31.24
N LEU A 185 10.76 2.69 31.53
CA LEU A 185 11.21 2.03 32.74
C LEU A 185 12.20 0.91 32.41
N ASP A 186 13.27 0.84 33.19
CA ASP A 186 14.20 -0.29 33.21
C ASP A 186 13.54 -1.54 33.84
N LYS A 187 14.21 -2.69 33.74
CA LYS A 187 13.94 -3.96 34.45
C LYS A 187 13.69 -3.75 35.94
N ASN A 188 14.36 -2.79 36.56
CA ASN A 188 14.24 -2.46 37.98
C ASN A 188 13.06 -1.51 38.30
N GLY A 189 12.31 -1.05 37.28
CA GLY A 189 11.24 -0.07 37.45
C GLY A 189 11.73 1.37 37.62
N VAL A 190 13.02 1.64 37.39
CA VAL A 190 13.60 2.99 37.40
C VAL A 190 13.28 3.69 36.08
N SER A 191 12.87 4.95 36.15
CA SER A 191 12.60 5.77 34.97
C SER A 191 13.90 6.11 34.23
N LEU A 192 14.00 5.69 32.97
CA LEU A 192 15.14 5.97 32.08
C LEU A 192 15.01 7.33 31.38
N GLY A 193 13.80 7.87 31.27
CA GLY A 193 13.54 9.16 30.67
C GLY A 193 12.16 9.26 30.04
N LYS A 194 11.86 10.45 29.52
CA LYS A 194 10.62 10.74 28.78
C LYS A 194 10.90 10.72 27.29
N PHE A 195 10.06 10.01 26.56
CA PHE A 195 10.15 9.90 25.11
C PHE A 195 8.83 10.33 24.49
N SER A 196 8.91 10.96 23.32
CA SER A 196 7.72 11.51 22.68
C SER A 196 7.74 11.41 21.17
N ASP A 197 6.56 11.22 20.60
CA ASP A 197 6.29 11.32 19.16
C ASP A 197 5.27 12.43 18.93
N THR A 198 5.45 13.23 17.86
CA THR A 198 4.65 14.44 17.62
C THR A 198 4.13 14.48 16.19
N ARG A 199 2.86 14.82 16.04
CA ARG A 199 2.21 15.10 14.77
C ARG A 199 1.75 16.55 14.73
N MET A 200 2.13 17.28 13.69
CA MET A 200 1.82 18.71 13.57
C MET A 200 0.31 18.99 13.43
N VAL A 201 -0.41 18.14 12.69
CA VAL A 201 -1.85 18.30 12.44
C VAL A 201 -2.49 16.91 12.50
N LEU A 202 -3.61 16.81 13.22
CA LEU A 202 -4.49 15.66 13.27
C LEU A 202 -5.90 16.08 12.89
N ASP A 203 -6.26 15.80 11.64
CA ASP A 203 -7.57 16.14 11.08
C ASP A 203 -8.73 15.45 11.84
N PRO A 204 -9.96 15.97 11.69
CA PRO A 204 -11.15 15.35 12.26
C PRO A 204 -11.29 13.89 11.88
N HIS A 205 -11.62 13.03 12.85
CA HIS A 205 -11.87 11.60 12.65
C HIS A 205 -10.70 10.83 12.00
N LYS A 206 -9.48 11.37 12.06
CA LYS A 206 -8.27 10.70 11.57
C LYS A 206 -7.50 10.04 12.70
N LEU A 207 -6.75 9.03 12.28
CA LEU A 207 -5.83 8.26 13.11
C LEU A 207 -4.40 8.79 12.95
N PHE A 208 -3.70 8.90 14.06
CA PHE A 208 -2.26 9.12 14.14
C PHE A 208 -1.60 7.87 14.72
N PRO A 209 -0.97 7.01 13.89
CA PRO A 209 -0.12 5.96 14.39
C PRO A 209 1.19 6.58 14.89
N PHE A 210 1.48 6.38 16.18
CA PHE A 210 2.73 6.85 16.79
C PHE A 210 3.69 5.68 17.00
N ASN A 211 4.99 5.99 16.94
CA ASN A 211 6.04 5.00 17.08
C ASN A 211 7.22 5.57 17.87
N ILE A 212 7.24 5.31 19.18
CA ILE A 212 8.29 5.78 20.08
C ILE A 212 9.38 4.72 20.15
N ALA A 213 10.58 5.04 19.66
CA ALA A 213 11.73 4.15 19.69
C ALA A 213 12.37 4.11 21.08
N LEU A 214 12.58 2.91 21.61
CA LEU A 214 13.36 2.68 22.82
C LEU A 214 14.81 2.44 22.37
N LEU A 215 15.65 3.45 22.55
CA LEU A 215 17.07 3.38 22.19
C LEU A 215 17.92 2.70 23.27
N ASP A 216 17.44 2.72 24.52
CA ASP A 216 18.15 2.13 25.65
C ASP A 216 17.91 0.62 25.72
N PRO A 217 18.97 -0.21 25.75
CA PRO A 217 18.86 -1.67 25.75
C PRO A 217 18.23 -2.23 27.03
N ASP A 218 18.20 -1.43 28.08
CA ASP A 218 17.64 -1.79 29.39
C ASP A 218 16.16 -1.45 29.52
N ALA A 219 15.59 -0.70 28.58
CA ALA A 219 14.18 -0.35 28.61
C ALA A 219 13.29 -1.57 28.31
N VAL A 220 12.51 -1.99 29.30
CA VAL A 220 11.64 -3.17 29.21
C VAL A 220 10.16 -2.83 29.34
N ARG A 221 9.83 -1.72 30.01
CA ARG A 221 8.44 -1.32 30.26
C ARG A 221 8.26 0.18 30.01
N TYR A 222 7.01 0.60 29.87
CA TYR A 222 6.65 2.02 29.81
C TYR A 222 5.49 2.30 30.76
N THR A 223 5.38 3.55 31.22
CA THR A 223 4.31 4.06 32.07
C THR A 223 3.93 5.48 31.69
N ASN A 224 2.88 6.02 32.30
CA ASN A 224 2.43 7.41 32.15
C ASN A 224 2.28 7.86 30.68
N LEU A 225 1.60 7.05 29.87
CA LEU A 225 1.37 7.42 28.48
C LEU A 225 0.32 8.54 28.44
N THR A 226 0.75 9.73 28.02
CA THR A 226 -0.05 10.96 28.02
C THR A 226 -0.12 11.54 26.62
N VAL A 227 -1.25 12.17 26.29
CA VAL A 227 -1.42 12.89 25.03
C VAL A 227 -1.71 14.35 25.35
N SER A 228 -0.94 15.24 24.72
CA SER A 228 -1.18 16.67 24.70
C SER A 228 -1.50 17.11 23.27
N ALA A 229 -2.44 18.03 23.12
CA ALA A 229 -2.84 18.56 21.83
C ALA A 229 -3.30 20.01 22.01
N GLN A 230 -3.03 20.84 21.01
CA GLN A 230 -3.52 22.21 20.94
C GLN A 230 -4.66 22.28 19.92
N ARG A 231 -5.69 23.07 20.22
CA ARG A 231 -6.83 23.26 19.33
C ARG A 231 -6.64 24.49 18.47
#